data_AF-A0A183UD04-F1
#
_entry.id   AF-A0A183UD04-F1
#
_cell.length_a   1.000
_cell.length_b   1.000
_cell.length_c   1.000
_cell.angle_alpha   90.00
_cell.angle_beta   90.00
_cell.angle_gamma   90.00
#
_symmetry.space_group_name_H-M   'P 1'
#
loop_
_entity.id
_entity.type
_entity.pdbx_description
1 polymer ?
#
loop_
_entity_poly.entity_id
_entity_poly.type
_entity_poly.pdbx_seq_one_letter_code
_entity_poly.pdbx_strand_id
1 'polypeptide(L)'
;MRKGVSAVQEEQKLGNSQPESDFVQADPVIKSKEGREPVRSVFEFLSKGAIAKDHPDLKGFRDDPCLSRLSVTDDPKVYTHGLRLDSAVDVNALPFTNYTLEFKGVIDYIFSTPQSLARLGVLGPLDMTWVQANKIIGFPHPHVPSDHVPIMAQYAIIPTSHQRPQPSVHHYGSSHSSSYGAVGR
;
A
#
# COMPACT_ATOMS: atom_id res chain seq x y z
N MET A 1 -42.73 -53.24 -18.71
CA MET A 1 -42.03 -52.99 -17.43
C MET A 1 -40.58 -53.49 -17.52
N ARG A 2 -39.59 -52.60 -17.47
CA ARG A 2 -38.37 -52.67 -16.64
C ARG A 2 -37.52 -51.43 -16.93
N LYS A 3 -37.33 -50.64 -15.88
CA LYS A 3 -36.49 -49.44 -15.74
C LYS A 3 -35.02 -49.84 -16.04
N GLY A 4 -34.14 -49.04 -16.65
CA GLY A 4 -33.92 -47.60 -16.50
C GLY A 4 -32.94 -47.35 -15.35
N VAL A 5 -31.62 -47.53 -15.57
CA VAL A 5 -30.54 -46.97 -14.74
C VAL A 5 -29.34 -46.71 -15.66
N SER A 6 -29.14 -45.46 -16.07
CA SER A 6 -27.85 -44.97 -16.56
C SER A 6 -27.37 -43.97 -15.52
N ALA A 7 -26.19 -44.21 -14.97
CA ALA A 7 -25.54 -43.31 -14.02
C ALA A 7 -25.12 -42.04 -14.78
N VAL A 8 -25.75 -40.92 -14.46
CA VAL A 8 -25.26 -39.60 -14.83
C VAL A 8 -24.33 -39.16 -13.71
N GLN A 9 -23.05 -39.08 -14.01
CA GLN A 9 -22.03 -38.55 -13.12
C GLN A 9 -22.15 -37.02 -13.15
N GLU A 10 -22.59 -36.46 -12.03
CA GLU A 10 -22.76 -35.03 -11.81
C GLU A 10 -21.38 -34.39 -11.63
N GLU A 11 -20.87 -33.73 -12.68
CA GLU A 11 -19.67 -32.90 -12.57
C GLU A 11 -20.00 -31.65 -11.76
N GLN A 12 -19.63 -31.66 -10.48
CA GLN A 12 -19.61 -30.45 -9.66
C GLN A 12 -18.49 -29.54 -10.17
N LYS A 13 -18.89 -28.46 -10.85
CA LYS A 13 -18.01 -27.37 -11.25
C LYS A 13 -17.52 -26.65 -9.98
N LEU A 14 -16.35 -27.05 -9.48
CA LEU A 14 -15.67 -26.39 -8.37
C LEU A 14 -15.31 -24.97 -8.82
N GLY A 15 -16.05 -23.98 -8.32
CA GLY A 15 -15.79 -22.57 -8.54
C GLY A 15 -14.43 -22.21 -7.96
N ASN A 16 -13.43 -22.04 -8.82
CA ASN A 16 -12.12 -21.54 -8.43
C ASN A 16 -12.20 -20.02 -8.28
N SER A 17 -12.70 -19.52 -7.15
CA SER A 17 -12.47 -18.13 -6.76
C SER A 17 -11.10 -18.05 -6.08
N GLN A 18 -10.05 -17.84 -6.88
CA GLN A 18 -8.77 -17.38 -6.33
C GLN A 18 -9.03 -16.06 -5.59
N PRO A 19 -8.62 -15.92 -4.32
CA PRO A 19 -8.59 -14.62 -3.69
C PRO A 19 -7.50 -13.81 -4.39
N GLU A 20 -7.86 -12.67 -4.99
CA GLU A 20 -6.87 -11.71 -5.45
C GLU A 20 -6.06 -11.26 -4.23
N SER A 21 -4.77 -11.56 -4.21
CA SER A 21 -3.86 -10.94 -3.26
C SER A 21 -3.64 -9.51 -3.76
N ASP A 22 -4.28 -8.55 -3.10
CA ASP A 22 -4.14 -7.13 -3.43
C ASP A 22 -2.71 -6.67 -3.11
N PHE A 23 -1.84 -6.79 -4.11
CA PHE A 23 -0.55 -6.14 -4.14
C PHE A 23 -0.73 -4.79 -4.81
N VAL A 24 -0.51 -3.71 -4.06
CA VAL A 24 -0.59 -2.36 -4.59
C VAL A 24 0.80 -1.77 -4.51
N GLN A 25 1.50 -1.77 -5.65
CA GLN A 25 2.62 -0.85 -5.85
C GLN A 25 2.02 0.50 -6.23
N ALA A 26 2.24 1.48 -5.37
CA ALA A 26 1.84 2.85 -5.63
C ALA A 26 3.10 3.67 -5.80
N ASP A 27 3.28 4.20 -7.00
CA ASP A 27 4.26 5.24 -7.29
C ASP A 27 3.49 6.56 -7.47
N PRO A 28 3.03 7.21 -6.37
CA PRO A 28 2.34 8.48 -6.46
C PRO A 28 3.32 9.58 -6.90
N VAL A 29 3.53 9.73 -8.21
CA VAL A 29 4.20 10.89 -8.78
C VAL A 29 3.23 12.07 -8.74
N ILE A 30 3.09 12.70 -7.57
CA ILE A 30 2.42 14.00 -7.45
C ILE A 30 3.49 15.05 -7.11
N LYS A 31 4.15 15.58 -8.15
CA LYS A 31 4.99 16.78 -8.00
C LYS A 31 4.10 18.00 -7.75
N SER A 32 3.93 18.35 -6.48
CA SER A 32 3.41 19.67 -6.10
C SER A 32 4.50 20.71 -6.29
N LYS A 33 4.25 21.74 -7.12
CA LYS A 33 5.08 22.95 -7.20
C LYS A 33 5.04 23.80 -5.92
N GLU A 34 4.31 23.38 -4.89
CA GLU A 34 3.92 24.19 -3.76
C GLU A 34 4.17 23.43 -2.45
N GLY A 35 5.43 23.25 -2.06
CA GLY A 35 5.95 23.05 -0.68
C GLY A 35 5.28 22.05 0.29
N ARG A 36 4.25 21.31 -0.13
CA ARG A 36 3.44 20.40 0.67
C ARG A 36 3.24 19.17 -0.19
N GLU A 37 3.84 18.06 0.23
CA GLU A 37 3.96 16.83 -0.55
C GLU A 37 2.61 16.09 -0.59
N PRO A 38 1.87 16.08 -1.70
CA PRO A 38 0.58 15.38 -1.82
C PRO A 38 0.73 13.86 -1.71
N VAL A 39 1.97 13.40 -1.82
CA VAL A 39 2.39 12.03 -1.54
C VAL A 39 1.99 11.62 -0.11
N ARG A 40 2.02 12.55 0.86
CA ARG A 40 1.67 12.27 2.25
C ARG A 40 0.19 11.98 2.43
N SER A 41 -0.71 12.66 1.71
CA SER A 41 -2.15 12.36 1.79
C SER A 41 -2.51 11.02 1.17
N VAL A 42 -1.83 10.64 0.08
CA VAL A 42 -2.00 9.32 -0.54
C VAL A 42 -1.52 8.23 0.41
N PHE A 43 -0.33 8.39 0.99
CA PHE A 43 0.20 7.47 1.99
C PHE A 43 -0.73 7.39 3.21
N GLU A 44 -1.22 8.53 3.72
CA GLU A 44 -2.17 8.57 4.83
C GLU A 44 -3.44 7.80 4.52
N PHE A 45 -4.06 8.05 3.36
CA PHE A 45 -5.27 7.36 2.95
C PHE A 45 -5.05 5.85 2.88
N LEU A 46 -3.99 5.40 2.19
CA LEU A 46 -3.68 3.98 2.01
C LEU A 46 -3.31 3.27 3.32
N SER A 47 -2.56 3.93 4.20
CA SER A 47 -2.10 3.35 5.47
C SER A 47 -3.19 3.34 6.56
N LYS A 48 -4.04 4.37 6.60
CA LYS A 48 -5.10 4.48 7.62
C LYS A 48 -6.44 3.92 7.17
N GLY A 49 -6.63 3.70 5.87
CA GLY A 49 -7.93 3.35 5.30
C GLY A 49 -8.91 4.51 5.23
N ALA A 50 -8.49 5.72 5.59
CA ALA A 50 -9.34 6.89 5.65
C ALA A 50 -8.56 8.19 5.46
N ILE A 51 -9.23 9.19 4.88
CA ILE A 51 -8.72 10.56 4.74
C ILE A 51 -9.86 11.55 5.00
N ALA A 52 -9.56 12.69 5.61
CA ALA A 52 -10.58 13.71 5.88
C ALA A 52 -11.11 14.34 4.58
N LYS A 53 -12.42 14.60 4.50
CA LYS A 53 -13.03 15.24 3.33
C LYS A 53 -12.57 16.68 3.14
N ASP A 54 -12.19 17.36 4.23
CA ASP A 54 -11.62 18.70 4.21
C ASP A 54 -10.09 18.72 4.01
N HIS A 55 -9.47 17.56 3.73
CA HIS A 55 -8.02 17.45 3.62
C HIS A 55 -7.44 18.43 2.58
N PRO A 56 -6.35 19.16 2.91
CA PRO A 56 -5.81 20.22 2.06
C PRO A 56 -5.53 19.76 0.62
N ASP A 57 -4.96 18.56 0.48
CA ASP A 57 -4.47 18.01 -0.78
C ASP A 57 -5.57 17.58 -1.75
N LEU A 58 -6.82 17.45 -1.28
CA LEU A 58 -7.98 17.24 -2.16
C LEU A 58 -8.29 18.49 -3.01
N LYS A 59 -7.80 19.67 -2.62
CA LYS A 59 -7.93 20.93 -3.37
C LYS A 59 -9.38 21.18 -3.82
N GLY A 60 -9.62 21.34 -5.12
CA GLY A 60 -10.95 21.58 -5.69
C GLY A 60 -11.87 20.36 -5.72
N PHE A 61 -11.37 19.16 -5.42
CA PHE A 61 -12.16 17.93 -5.43
C PHE A 61 -12.90 17.65 -4.12
N ARG A 62 -12.70 18.46 -3.06
CA ARG A 62 -13.30 18.23 -1.73
C ARG A 62 -14.83 18.10 -1.76
N ASP A 63 -15.47 18.85 -2.64
CA ASP A 63 -16.93 18.87 -2.79
C ASP A 63 -17.41 18.03 -3.99
N ASP A 64 -16.50 17.34 -4.67
CA ASP A 64 -16.85 16.56 -5.85
C ASP A 64 -17.54 15.24 -5.45
N PRO A 65 -18.78 14.98 -5.91
CA PRO A 65 -19.52 13.77 -5.58
C PRO A 65 -18.84 12.50 -6.10
N CYS A 66 -17.85 12.59 -7.01
CA CYS A 66 -17.07 11.44 -7.44
C CYS A 66 -16.29 10.78 -6.29
N LEU A 67 -15.77 11.55 -5.33
CA LEU A 67 -15.01 10.98 -4.20
C LEU A 67 -15.90 10.19 -3.26
N SER A 68 -17.15 10.62 -3.06
CA SER A 68 -18.14 9.87 -2.27
C SER A 68 -18.45 8.50 -2.89
N ARG A 69 -18.43 8.39 -4.23
CA ARG A 69 -18.64 7.11 -4.93
C ARG A 69 -17.46 6.15 -4.82
N LEU A 70 -16.27 6.66 -4.47
CA LEU A 70 -15.07 5.85 -4.22
C LEU A 70 -14.93 5.44 -2.75
N SER A 71 -15.70 6.08 -1.86
CA SER A 71 -15.69 5.78 -0.43
C SER A 71 -16.54 4.56 -0.12
N VAL A 72 -16.04 3.70 0.78
CA VAL A 72 -16.81 2.53 1.26
C VAL A 72 -17.92 2.94 2.22
N THR A 73 -17.77 4.07 2.90
CA THR A 73 -18.74 4.57 3.89
C THR A 73 -19.31 5.93 3.48
N ASP A 74 -20.57 6.17 3.83
CA ASP A 74 -21.24 7.47 3.70
C ASP A 74 -20.91 8.45 4.84
N ASP A 75 -19.74 8.31 5.47
CA ASP A 75 -19.33 9.17 6.58
C ASP A 75 -19.23 10.64 6.12
N PRO A 76 -19.82 11.61 6.84
CA PRO A 76 -19.83 13.00 6.43
C PRO A 76 -18.46 13.71 6.56
N LYS A 77 -17.48 13.11 7.27
CA LYS A 77 -16.19 13.73 7.60
C LYS A 77 -15.00 13.07 6.91
N VAL A 78 -15.09 11.79 6.55
CA VAL A 78 -13.97 11.05 5.92
C VAL A 78 -14.39 10.31 4.66
N TYR A 79 -13.44 10.15 3.74
CA TYR A 79 -13.48 9.14 2.68
C TYR A 79 -12.72 7.90 3.15
N THR A 80 -13.21 6.69 2.84
CA THR A 80 -12.64 5.43 3.35
C THR A 80 -12.46 4.37 2.27
N HIS A 81 -11.55 3.41 2.48
CA HIS A 81 -11.41 2.21 1.66
C HIS A 81 -11.42 0.93 2.50
N GLY A 82 -11.81 -0.20 1.90
CA GLY A 82 -11.94 -1.49 2.60
C GLY A 82 -10.63 -2.29 2.74
N LEU A 83 -9.56 -1.84 2.08
CA LEU A 83 -8.27 -2.54 2.08
C LEU A 83 -7.56 -2.40 3.43
N ARG A 84 -6.87 -3.46 3.86
CA ARG A 84 -6.06 -3.48 5.10
C ARG A 84 -4.59 -3.49 4.74
N LEU A 85 -4.09 -2.33 4.33
CA LEU A 85 -2.75 -2.21 3.76
C LEU A 85 -1.72 -1.91 4.85
N ASP A 86 -0.55 -2.54 4.72
CA ASP A 86 0.66 -2.21 5.46
C ASP A 86 1.78 -1.89 4.46
N SER A 87 2.53 -0.82 4.74
CA SER A 87 3.66 -0.43 3.90
C SER A 87 4.91 -1.21 4.30
N ALA A 88 5.62 -1.77 3.33
CA ALA A 88 6.97 -2.29 3.55
C ALA A 88 8.04 -1.20 3.66
N VAL A 89 7.73 0.03 3.26
CA VAL A 89 8.67 1.14 3.34
C VAL A 89 8.53 1.82 4.70
N ASP A 90 9.54 1.69 5.54
CA ASP A 90 9.66 2.50 6.76
C ASP A 90 10.33 3.83 6.43
N VAL A 91 9.54 4.89 6.42
CA VAL A 91 9.99 6.27 6.14
C VAL A 91 11.02 6.78 7.14
N ASN A 92 11.18 6.15 8.31
CA ASN A 92 12.23 6.50 9.27
C ASN A 92 13.55 5.77 8.98
N ALA A 93 13.50 4.63 8.29
CA ALA A 93 14.66 3.80 7.98
C ALA A 93 15.20 4.03 6.56
N LEU A 94 14.31 4.32 5.59
CA LEU A 94 14.66 4.61 4.21
C LEU A 94 14.54 6.12 3.95
N PRO A 95 15.67 6.86 3.84
CA PRO A 95 15.63 8.32 3.79
C PRO A 95 15.08 8.88 2.48
N PHE A 96 15.15 8.10 1.40
CA PHE A 96 14.63 8.49 0.10
C PHE A 96 14.42 7.27 -0.80
N THR A 97 13.50 7.41 -1.73
CA THR A 97 13.34 6.52 -2.89
C THR A 97 13.57 7.29 -4.18
N ASN A 98 13.47 8.61 -4.17
CA ASN A 98 13.94 9.50 -5.23
C ASN A 98 15.05 10.41 -4.71
N TYR A 99 16.15 10.51 -5.43
CA TYR A 99 17.31 11.31 -5.03
C TYR A 99 17.81 12.14 -6.20
N THR A 100 17.32 13.36 -6.34
CA THR A 100 17.76 14.34 -7.34
C THR A 100 18.39 15.56 -6.67
N LEU A 101 18.90 16.51 -7.45
CA LEU A 101 19.41 17.77 -6.91
C LEU A 101 18.34 18.57 -6.18
N GLU A 102 17.15 18.67 -6.79
CA GLU A 102 16.04 19.52 -6.33
C GLU A 102 15.12 18.83 -5.33
N PHE A 103 15.03 17.50 -5.38
CA PHE A 103 14.12 16.72 -4.54
C PHE A 103 14.80 15.45 -4.03
N LYS A 104 14.70 15.21 -2.73
CA LYS A 104 15.15 14.00 -2.06
C LYS A 104 14.05 13.59 -1.09
N GLY A 105 13.45 12.43 -1.29
CA GLY A 105 12.33 11.99 -0.45
C GLY A 105 11.79 10.62 -0.82
N VAL A 106 10.87 10.13 -0.01
CA VAL A 106 10.18 8.85 -0.20
C VAL A 106 8.89 9.11 -0.97
N ILE A 107 8.84 8.64 -2.20
CA ILE A 107 7.67 8.75 -3.09
C ILE A 107 7.25 7.43 -3.72
N ASP A 108 7.97 6.35 -3.43
CA ASP A 108 7.68 5.00 -3.92
C ASP A 108 7.35 4.11 -2.71
N TYR A 109 6.26 3.35 -2.81
CA TYR A 109 5.76 2.53 -1.71
C TYR A 109 5.30 1.15 -2.20
N ILE A 110 5.56 0.14 -1.38
CA ILE A 110 4.99 -1.20 -1.54
C ILE A 110 3.98 -1.40 -0.42
N PHE A 111 2.69 -1.50 -0.77
CA PHE A 111 1.63 -1.86 0.15
C PHE A 111 1.22 -3.32 -0.04
N SER A 112 0.95 -3.99 1.08
CA SER A 112 0.52 -5.39 1.11
C SER A 112 -0.57 -5.58 2.14
N THR A 113 -1.36 -6.66 2.02
CA THR A 113 -2.32 -7.03 3.05
C THR A 113 -1.70 -8.07 3.99
N PRO A 114 -1.37 -7.74 5.25
CA PRO A 114 -0.66 -8.66 6.15
C PRO A 114 -1.36 -9.99 6.42
N GLN A 115 -2.67 -10.05 6.17
CA GLN A 115 -3.47 -11.26 6.30
C GLN A 115 -3.16 -12.30 5.22
N SER A 116 -2.78 -11.87 4.02
CA SER A 116 -2.48 -12.75 2.88
C SER A 116 -0.99 -12.75 2.50
N LEU A 117 -0.22 -11.73 2.94
CA LEU A 117 1.19 -11.57 2.65
C LEU A 117 1.97 -11.27 3.93
N ALA A 118 2.67 -12.28 4.46
CA ALA A 118 3.60 -12.10 5.58
C ALA A 118 4.92 -11.52 5.07
N ARG A 119 5.30 -10.32 5.52
CA ARG A 119 6.59 -9.72 5.18
C ARG A 119 7.73 -10.48 5.86
N LEU A 120 8.66 -11.00 5.06
CA LEU A 120 9.84 -11.72 5.54
C LEU A 120 11.06 -10.80 5.67
N GLY A 121 11.18 -9.80 4.79
CA GLY A 121 12.30 -8.88 4.77
C GLY A 121 12.13 -7.75 3.76
N VAL A 122 13.00 -6.75 3.88
CA VAL A 122 13.06 -5.57 2.99
C VAL A 122 14.49 -5.29 2.62
N LEU A 123 14.71 -4.74 1.42
CA LEU A 123 16.01 -4.24 1.02
C LEU A 123 16.34 -2.98 1.83
N GLY A 124 17.54 -2.95 2.42
CA GLY A 124 18.02 -1.79 3.16
C GLY A 124 18.29 -0.56 2.28
N PRO A 125 18.53 0.61 2.90
CA PRO A 125 18.82 1.84 2.17
C PRO A 125 20.13 1.75 1.37
N LEU A 126 20.25 2.59 0.35
CA LEU A 126 21.50 2.80 -0.36
C LEU A 126 22.59 3.31 0.61
N ASP A 127 23.81 2.80 0.48
CA ASP A 127 24.93 3.24 1.32
C ASP A 127 25.30 4.72 1.06
N MET A 128 24.97 5.57 2.03
CA MET A 128 25.23 6.99 1.97
C MET A 128 26.72 7.33 2.08
N THR A 129 27.55 6.46 2.66
CA THR A 129 29.00 6.67 2.70
C THR A 129 29.57 6.59 1.28
N TRP A 130 29.13 5.64 0.46
CA TRP A 130 29.50 5.58 -0.96
C TRP A 130 29.04 6.82 -1.74
N VAL A 131 27.80 7.26 -1.53
CA VAL A 131 27.24 8.47 -2.19
C VAL A 131 28.09 9.70 -1.87
N GLN A 132 28.45 9.89 -0.58
CA GLN A 132 29.27 11.02 -0.12
C GLN A 132 30.70 10.95 -0.64
N ALA A 133 31.34 9.78 -0.58
CA ALA A 133 32.72 9.57 -1.04
C ALA A 133 32.88 9.89 -2.55
N ASN A 134 31.84 9.60 -3.34
CA ASN A 134 31.82 9.88 -4.78
C ASN A 134 31.23 11.26 -5.12
N LYS A 135 30.89 12.09 -4.12
CA LYS A 135 30.34 13.45 -4.29
C LYS A 135 29.07 13.48 -5.15
N ILE A 136 28.23 12.46 -5.02
CA ILE A 136 27.00 12.35 -5.81
C ILE A 136 25.90 13.22 -5.18
N ILE A 137 25.52 14.27 -5.88
CA ILE A 137 24.52 15.25 -5.42
C ILE A 137 23.08 14.91 -5.83
N GLY A 138 22.92 13.94 -6.73
CA GLY A 138 21.66 13.47 -7.28
C GLY A 138 21.88 12.34 -8.30
N PHE A 139 20.79 11.65 -8.62
CA PHE A 139 20.65 10.64 -9.65
C PHE A 139 19.75 11.16 -10.78
N PRO A 140 19.80 10.58 -12.01
CA PRO A 140 20.67 9.48 -12.43
C PRO A 140 22.16 9.87 -12.43
N HIS A 141 23.03 8.85 -12.34
CA HIS A 141 24.50 8.95 -12.30
C HIS A 141 25.08 7.83 -13.20
N PRO A 142 26.31 7.92 -13.74
CA PRO A 142 26.88 6.84 -14.58
C PRO A 142 26.84 5.42 -13.98
N HIS A 143 26.80 5.30 -12.65
CA HIS A 143 26.66 4.02 -11.93
C HIS A 143 25.25 3.73 -11.39
N VAL A 144 24.32 4.68 -11.51
CA VAL A 144 22.93 4.57 -11.03
C VAL A 144 21.99 5.11 -12.12
N PRO A 145 21.38 4.25 -12.93
CA PRO A 145 20.74 4.65 -14.19
C PRO A 145 19.36 5.33 -14.04
N SER A 146 18.80 5.38 -12.83
CA SER A 146 17.51 6.02 -12.52
C SER A 146 17.68 7.03 -11.39
N ASP A 147 16.86 8.07 -11.36
CA ASP A 147 16.71 8.97 -10.21
C ASP A 147 15.99 8.35 -9.02
N HIS A 148 15.35 7.19 -9.23
CA HIS A 148 14.74 6.38 -8.20
C HIS A 148 15.69 5.24 -7.75
N VAL A 149 15.78 5.06 -6.43
CA VAL A 149 16.47 3.94 -5.81
C VAL A 149 15.47 2.79 -5.67
N PRO A 150 15.81 1.57 -6.16
CA PRO A 150 14.91 0.43 -6.06
C PRO A 150 14.52 0.11 -4.61
N ILE A 151 13.23 -0.04 -4.38
CA ILE A 151 12.69 -0.65 -3.17
C ILE A 151 12.31 -2.10 -3.44
N MET A 152 12.51 -2.96 -2.45
CA MET A 152 12.18 -4.38 -2.56
C MET A 152 11.72 -4.91 -1.20
N ALA A 153 10.71 -5.77 -1.24
CA ALA A 153 10.22 -6.51 -0.09
C ALA A 153 9.99 -7.98 -0.46
N GLN A 154 10.31 -8.87 0.46
CA GLN A 154 10.05 -10.31 0.32
C GLN A 154 8.83 -10.68 1.17
N TYR A 155 7.91 -11.43 0.57
CA TYR A 155 6.70 -11.89 1.23
C TYR A 155 6.53 -13.41 1.12
N ALA A 156 5.90 -14.01 2.14
CA ALA A 156 5.29 -15.33 2.06
C ALA A 156 3.77 -15.18 1.90
N ILE A 157 3.18 -15.98 1.00
CA ILE A 157 1.73 -16.03 0.83
C ILE A 157 1.11 -16.85 1.97
N ILE A 158 0.09 -16.29 2.61
CA ILE A 158 -0.72 -16.96 3.64
C ILE A 158 -2.01 -17.45 2.99
N PRO A 159 -2.19 -18.78 2.83
CA PRO A 159 -3.41 -19.34 2.24
C PRO A 159 -4.62 -18.97 3.09
N THR A 160 -5.79 -18.81 2.45
CA THR A 160 -7.05 -18.44 3.12
C THR A 160 -7.43 -19.38 4.26
N SER A 161 -7.12 -20.68 4.13
CA SER A 161 -7.33 -21.67 5.19
C SER A 161 -6.55 -21.40 6.49
N HIS A 162 -5.47 -20.62 6.41
CA HIS A 162 -4.61 -20.26 7.54
C HIS A 162 -4.82 -18.81 8.00
N GLN A 163 -5.76 -18.08 7.40
CA GLN A 163 -6.04 -16.70 7.78
C GLN A 163 -6.89 -16.65 9.04
N ARG A 164 -6.46 -15.83 10.02
CA ARG A 164 -7.23 -15.59 11.25
C ARG A 164 -8.47 -14.73 10.93
N PRO A 165 -9.64 -15.00 11.52
CA PRO A 165 -10.79 -14.09 11.45
C PRO A 165 -10.38 -12.72 11.99
N GLN A 166 -10.59 -11.69 11.19
CA GLN A 166 -10.26 -10.33 11.57
C GLN A 166 -11.49 -9.63 12.18
N PRO A 167 -11.31 -8.81 13.23
CA PRO A 167 -12.38 -7.93 13.70
C PRO A 167 -12.80 -6.97 12.58
N SER A 168 -14.07 -6.53 12.58
CA SER A 168 -14.58 -5.53 11.65
C SER A 168 -13.67 -4.29 11.62
N VAL A 169 -13.42 -3.75 10.43
CA VAL A 169 -12.65 -2.51 10.27
C VAL A 169 -13.43 -1.39 10.94
N HIS A 170 -13.08 -1.06 12.19
CA HIS A 170 -13.56 0.15 12.84
C HIS A 170 -12.64 1.29 12.42
N HIS A 171 -13.13 2.16 11.54
CA HIS A 171 -12.47 3.41 11.19
C HIS A 171 -12.45 4.30 12.44
N TYR A 172 -11.41 4.15 13.26
CA TYR A 172 -11.21 4.99 14.44
C TYR A 172 -10.76 6.38 13.99
N GLY A 173 -11.64 7.36 14.17
CA GLY A 173 -11.28 8.76 14.10
C GLY A 173 -10.13 9.09 15.06
N SER A 174 -9.10 9.74 14.51
CA SER A 174 -8.22 10.71 15.19
C SER A 174 -7.38 10.31 16.42
N SER A 175 -7.27 9.05 16.84
CA SER A 175 -6.39 8.68 17.96
C SER A 175 -5.17 7.83 17.54
N HIS A 176 -4.00 8.45 17.69
CA HIS A 176 -2.66 7.87 17.55
C HIS A 176 -2.50 6.51 18.27
N SER A 177 -1.96 5.53 17.56
CA SER A 177 -1.09 4.52 18.17
C SER A 177 0.01 4.13 17.17
N SER A 178 1.23 4.60 17.45
CA SER A 178 2.46 4.05 16.89
C SER A 178 2.73 2.70 17.55
N SER A 179 1.87 1.71 17.32
CA SER A 179 2.06 0.37 17.86
C SER A 179 1.18 -0.65 17.15
N TYR A 180 1.59 -1.09 15.97
CA TYR A 180 1.28 -2.46 15.55
C TYR A 180 2.57 -3.13 15.13
N GLY A 181 3.41 -3.35 16.15
CA GLY A 181 4.38 -4.42 16.11
C GLY A 181 3.64 -5.74 15.96
N ALA A 182 4.24 -6.64 15.17
CA ALA A 182 3.88 -8.03 15.13
C ALA A 182 3.76 -8.59 16.55
N VAL A 183 2.53 -8.85 16.99
CA VAL A 183 2.29 -9.68 18.17
C VAL A 183 2.04 -11.09 17.68
N GLY A 184 3.07 -11.93 17.80
CA GLY A 184 2.87 -13.38 17.83
C GLY A 184 3.91 -14.19 17.09
N ARG A 185 5.09 -14.32 17.73
CA ARG A 185 6.06 -15.44 17.68
C ARG A 185 6.62 -15.86 16.33
#